data_AF-A0A7G9NS00-F1
#
_entry.id   AF-A0A7G9NS00-F1
#
_cell.length_a   1.000
_cell.length_b   1.000
_cell.length_c   1.000
_cell.angle_alpha   90.00
_cell.angle_beta   90.00
_cell.angle_gamma   90.00
#
_symmetry.space_group_name_H-M   'P 1'
#
loop_
_entity.id
_entity.type
_entity.pdbx_description
1 polymer ?
#
loop_
_entity_poly.entity_id
_entity_poly.type
_entity_poly.pdbx_seq_one_letter_code
_entity_poly.pdbx_strand_id
1 'polypeptide(L)'
;MTQKAMRIYTVLCGIGLILASQASADLRVTMSYTTHREYQAINASGGSTFRAGPFDPAVPVRMLGVVVAVNYLDTTAVQGDVSSLPYDMLNMGGEWEIFIQAIDPTDPGKYDWDDGDFGGTKLWMGQLYGNHPLNGDTAYNYSSDDWAAELARLETAGGTLPDGQVLQLGDLIEVHANTGLFYNGTMNVNEGHDNDWEQGVPTDGSGDHDFTIEIVERGYGLPEASVVGIDEINTFDATRATGGEHYQGTRIELEQVRFVETGQTLLDGWTADSEKLLHVEDIDGNSLALWLGHDDSFDPLQTMPTGWFDLTGVLNQSGLTDGYYLVVADASQFAVVAIPEPATVTLVGLLGLAFCGMGRKSRRRATLRPANH
;
A
#
# COMPACT_ATOMS: atom_id res chain seq x y z
N MET A 1 2.69 30.44 66.17
CA MET A 1 2.94 29.13 65.54
C MET A 1 2.99 29.34 64.04
N THR A 2 3.98 28.74 63.40
CA THR A 2 4.74 29.33 62.30
C THR A 2 4.27 28.93 60.91
N GLN A 3 4.16 29.94 60.05
CA GLN A 3 3.91 29.95 58.61
C GLN A 3 5.04 29.32 57.76
N LYS A 4 5.74 28.32 58.31
CA LYS A 4 6.89 27.61 57.70
C LYS A 4 6.59 26.18 57.25
N ALA A 5 5.39 25.65 57.53
CA ALA A 5 5.04 24.27 57.17
C ALA A 5 4.45 24.10 55.76
N MET A 6 4.16 25.17 55.03
CA MET A 6 3.41 25.14 53.75
C MET A 6 4.27 25.44 52.51
N ARG A 7 5.57 25.14 52.54
CA ARG A 7 6.48 25.28 51.39
C ARG A 7 7.30 24.03 51.06
N ILE A 8 7.11 22.93 51.79
CA ILE A 8 7.85 21.68 51.56
C ILE A 8 7.01 20.62 50.81
N TYR A 9 5.69 20.79 50.70
CA TYR A 9 4.83 19.84 49.97
C TYR A 9 4.65 20.12 48.47
N THR A 10 5.16 21.23 47.93
CA THR A 10 4.99 21.59 46.51
C THR A 10 6.16 21.15 45.61
N VAL A 11 7.27 20.66 46.18
CA VAL A 11 8.45 20.25 45.38
C VAL A 11 8.51 18.74 45.12
N LEU A 12 7.76 17.92 45.86
CA LEU A 12 7.80 16.45 45.71
C LEU A 12 6.78 15.90 44.70
N CYS A 13 5.70 16.62 44.37
CA CYS A 13 4.78 16.21 43.28
C CYS A 13 5.29 16.55 41.87
N GLY A 14 6.24 17.48 41.74
CA GLY A 14 6.80 17.87 40.43
C GLY A 14 7.85 16.91 39.87
N ILE A 15 8.50 16.11 40.72
CA ILE A 15 9.52 15.14 40.30
C ILE A 15 8.87 13.79 39.92
N GLY A 16 7.73 13.43 40.52
CA GLY A 16 6.98 12.22 40.18
C GLY A 16 6.26 12.28 38.83
N LEU A 17 5.84 13.48 38.38
CA LEU A 17 5.15 13.64 37.09
C LEU A 17 6.10 13.57 35.88
N ILE A 18 7.37 13.95 36.04
CA ILE A 18 8.36 13.93 34.95
C ILE A 18 8.89 12.50 34.70
N LEU A 19 8.84 11.62 35.70
CA LEU A 19 9.28 10.22 35.56
C LEU A 19 8.22 9.30 34.96
N ALA A 20 6.93 9.64 35.06
CA ALA A 20 5.85 8.85 34.47
C ALA A 20 5.71 9.07 32.96
N SER A 21 5.99 10.28 32.45
CA SER A 21 5.91 10.56 31.00
C SER A 21 7.09 10.03 30.19
N GLN A 22 8.22 9.69 30.83
CA GLN A 22 9.34 9.04 30.13
C GLN A 22 9.21 7.52 30.06
N ALA A 23 8.41 6.90 30.93
CA ALA A 23 8.27 5.44 30.99
C ALA A 23 7.40 4.87 29.86
N SER A 24 6.43 5.62 29.34
CA SER A 24 5.60 5.21 28.20
C SER A 24 6.31 5.38 26.85
N ALA A 25 7.23 6.34 26.72
CA ALA A 25 8.07 6.49 25.53
C ALA A 25 9.16 5.40 25.41
N ASP A 26 9.56 4.77 26.52
CA ASP A 26 10.67 3.79 26.56
C ASP A 26 10.20 2.36 26.17
N LEU A 27 8.93 2.02 26.38
CA LEU A 27 8.41 0.69 26.01
C LEU A 27 8.40 0.44 24.50
N ARG A 28 8.03 1.44 23.70
CA ARG A 28 7.95 1.36 22.22
C ARG A 28 9.31 1.06 21.57
N VAL A 29 10.38 1.59 22.15
CA VAL A 29 11.76 1.37 21.66
C VAL A 29 12.27 -0.04 21.97
N THR A 30 11.71 -0.71 22.99
CA THR A 30 12.14 -2.04 23.44
C THR A 30 11.37 -3.21 22.80
N MET A 31 10.31 -2.94 22.05
CA MET A 31 9.55 -3.96 21.34
C MET A 31 10.28 -4.46 20.10
N SER A 32 10.29 -5.78 19.91
CA SER A 32 10.71 -6.39 18.65
C SER A 32 9.76 -5.98 17.53
N TYR A 33 10.30 -5.86 16.31
CA TYR A 33 9.46 -5.68 15.14
C TYR A 33 8.57 -6.92 14.92
N THR A 34 7.31 -6.67 14.61
CA THR A 34 6.39 -7.63 14.01
C THR A 34 6.60 -7.57 12.50
N THR A 35 6.93 -8.71 11.92
CA THR A 35 7.16 -8.81 10.47
C THR A 35 5.83 -8.74 9.73
N HIS A 36 5.82 -8.26 8.49
CA HIS A 36 4.63 -8.29 7.64
C HIS A 36 4.15 -9.72 7.43
N ARG A 37 5.06 -10.67 7.22
CA ARG A 37 4.72 -12.09 7.10
C ARG A 37 4.01 -12.64 8.32
N GLU A 38 4.47 -12.28 9.53
CA GLU A 38 3.83 -12.69 10.78
C GLU A 38 2.45 -12.03 10.93
N TYR A 39 2.37 -10.73 10.68
CA TYR A 39 1.13 -9.96 10.81
C TYR A 39 0.04 -10.43 9.84
N GLN A 40 0.42 -10.76 8.61
CA GLN A 40 -0.47 -11.24 7.56
C GLN A 40 -0.64 -12.77 7.57
N ALA A 41 -0.14 -13.47 8.59
CA ALA A 41 -0.22 -14.93 8.61
C ALA A 41 -1.67 -15.42 8.67
N ILE A 42 -2.06 -16.31 7.75
CA ILE A 42 -3.41 -16.86 7.63
C ILE A 42 -3.41 -18.39 7.74
N ASN A 43 -4.59 -18.97 7.96
CA ASN A 43 -4.80 -20.41 7.97
C ASN A 43 -5.34 -20.92 6.62
N ALA A 44 -5.52 -22.23 6.49
CA ALA A 44 -6.00 -22.86 5.25
C ALA A 44 -7.41 -22.43 4.80
N SER A 45 -8.18 -21.75 5.65
CA SER A 45 -9.49 -21.17 5.32
C SER A 45 -9.42 -19.66 5.04
N GLY A 46 -8.23 -19.08 4.97
CA GLY A 46 -8.03 -17.66 4.74
C GLY A 46 -8.08 -16.79 5.99
N GLY A 47 -8.56 -17.31 7.11
CA GLY A 47 -8.66 -16.53 8.35
C GLY A 47 -7.29 -16.22 8.96
N SER A 48 -7.12 -15.02 9.53
CA SER A 48 -5.89 -14.65 10.24
C SER A 48 -5.54 -15.65 11.36
N THR A 49 -4.24 -15.91 11.48
CA THR A 49 -3.62 -16.61 12.60
C THR A 49 -2.90 -15.66 13.54
N PHE A 50 -2.69 -14.41 13.11
CA PHE A 50 -2.16 -13.35 13.95
C PHE A 50 -3.21 -12.98 15.01
N ARG A 51 -2.77 -12.97 16.28
CA ARG A 51 -3.63 -12.65 17.43
C ARG A 51 -3.55 -11.17 17.75
N ALA A 52 -4.18 -10.36 16.90
CA ALA A 52 -4.56 -9.01 17.26
C ALA A 52 -5.99 -8.77 16.76
N GLY A 53 -6.80 -8.14 17.58
CA GLY A 53 -8.17 -7.81 17.24
C GLY A 53 -8.90 -7.20 18.43
N PRO A 54 -10.06 -6.59 18.21
CA PRO A 54 -10.84 -5.91 19.25
C PRO A 54 -11.28 -6.82 20.41
N PHE A 55 -11.09 -8.14 20.29
CA PHE A 55 -11.53 -9.16 21.26
C PHE A 55 -10.37 -9.94 21.93
N ASP A 56 -9.12 -9.66 21.57
CA ASP A 56 -7.92 -10.22 22.24
C ASP A 56 -7.01 -9.02 22.54
N PRO A 57 -6.76 -8.65 23.82
CA PRO A 57 -5.93 -7.48 24.16
C PRO A 57 -4.58 -7.64 23.46
N ALA A 58 -4.39 -6.86 22.40
CA ALA A 58 -3.50 -7.24 21.32
C ALA A 58 -2.05 -7.37 21.80
N VAL A 59 -1.32 -8.25 21.14
CA VAL A 59 0.13 -8.11 21.07
C VAL A 59 0.38 -6.77 20.35
N PRO A 60 0.96 -5.76 21.00
CA PRO A 60 1.19 -4.49 20.32
C PRO A 60 2.12 -4.74 19.14
N VAL A 61 1.85 -4.04 18.04
CA VAL A 61 2.55 -4.16 16.77
C VAL A 61 3.55 -3.02 16.68
N ARG A 62 4.79 -3.36 16.34
CA ARG A 62 5.79 -2.42 15.88
C ARG A 62 6.27 -2.89 14.52
N MET A 63 5.99 -2.14 13.45
CA MET A 63 6.20 -2.60 12.07
C MET A 63 7.00 -1.57 11.29
N LEU A 64 7.93 -2.02 10.46
CA LEU A 64 8.73 -1.16 9.60
C LEU A 64 8.36 -1.44 8.13
N GLY A 65 8.12 -0.39 7.35
CA GLY A 65 7.84 -0.57 5.93
C GLY A 65 7.96 0.70 5.10
N VAL A 66 8.13 0.53 3.79
CA VAL A 66 8.14 1.64 2.84
C VAL A 66 6.72 1.90 2.35
N VAL A 67 6.32 3.16 2.31
CA VAL A 67 5.04 3.60 1.77
C VAL A 67 5.00 3.37 0.25
N VAL A 68 4.12 2.47 -0.21
CA VAL A 68 4.01 2.07 -1.63
C VAL A 68 2.72 2.50 -2.31
N ALA A 69 1.71 2.92 -1.53
CA ALA A 69 0.52 3.61 -2.01
C ALA A 69 0.02 4.57 -0.92
N VAL A 70 -0.43 5.76 -1.31
CA VAL A 70 -0.97 6.81 -0.42
C VAL A 70 -2.28 7.34 -0.95
N ASN A 71 -3.20 7.67 -0.04
CA ASN A 71 -4.41 8.48 -0.29
C ASN A 71 -5.18 8.08 -1.57
N TYR A 72 -5.29 6.78 -1.83
CA TYR A 72 -5.99 6.28 -3.01
C TYR A 72 -7.52 6.15 -2.77
N LEU A 73 -7.98 6.48 -1.57
CA LEU A 73 -9.40 6.58 -1.20
C LEU A 73 -9.81 8.07 -1.05
N ASP A 74 -11.11 8.35 -1.11
CA ASP A 74 -11.65 9.69 -0.89
C ASP A 74 -11.61 10.07 0.60
N THR A 75 -10.71 10.99 0.95
CA THR A 75 -10.54 11.50 2.31
C THR A 75 -11.53 12.62 2.66
N THR A 76 -12.43 13.00 1.75
CA THR A 76 -13.35 14.13 1.91
C THR A 76 -14.34 13.87 3.05
N ALA A 77 -14.26 14.73 4.07
CA ALA A 77 -15.16 14.63 5.22
C ALA A 77 -16.62 14.85 4.82
N VAL A 78 -17.50 13.95 5.25
CA VAL A 78 -18.93 14.20 5.31
C VAL A 78 -19.16 15.39 6.25
N GLN A 79 -19.89 16.39 5.76
CA GLN A 79 -20.14 17.65 6.47
C GLN A 79 -21.44 17.59 7.29
N GLY A 80 -21.42 18.22 8.46
CA GLY A 80 -22.61 18.41 9.30
C GLY A 80 -22.58 17.62 10.61
N ASP A 81 -23.72 17.53 11.28
CA ASP A 81 -23.86 16.76 12.51
C ASP A 81 -23.93 15.26 12.20
N VAL A 82 -22.77 14.61 12.20
CA VAL A 82 -22.62 13.17 11.92
C VAL A 82 -23.40 12.27 12.89
N SER A 83 -23.68 12.75 14.11
CA SER A 83 -24.48 12.02 15.10
C SER A 83 -25.97 11.96 14.74
N SER A 84 -26.41 12.87 13.85
CA SER A 84 -27.78 12.96 13.36
C SER A 84 -28.00 12.27 12.01
N LEU A 85 -26.94 11.79 11.37
CA LEU A 85 -27.06 11.05 10.12
C LEU A 85 -27.79 9.72 10.37
N PRO A 86 -28.67 9.30 9.44
CA PRO A 86 -29.26 7.97 9.52
C PRO A 86 -28.14 6.92 9.44
N TYR A 87 -28.23 5.88 10.27
CA TYR A 87 -27.37 4.71 10.13
C TYR A 87 -27.47 4.17 8.70
N ASP A 88 -26.33 4.11 8.03
CA ASP A 88 -26.20 3.63 6.66
C ASP A 88 -25.08 2.58 6.64
N MET A 89 -25.49 1.31 6.64
CA MET A 89 -24.60 0.19 6.87
C MET A 89 -23.43 0.19 5.87
N LEU A 90 -22.20 0.13 6.39
CA LEU A 90 -20.95 0.15 5.63
C LEU A 90 -20.64 1.46 4.88
N ASN A 91 -21.42 2.52 5.05
CA ASN A 91 -21.05 3.85 4.57
C ASN A 91 -20.03 4.47 5.53
N MET A 92 -18.75 4.50 5.13
CA MET A 92 -17.65 4.94 6.00
C MET A 92 -17.37 6.45 5.94
N GLY A 93 -18.07 7.21 5.08
CA GLY A 93 -17.77 8.63 4.88
C GLY A 93 -16.41 8.84 4.23
N GLY A 94 -15.64 9.82 4.71
CA GLY A 94 -14.23 9.93 4.30
C GLY A 94 -13.42 8.72 4.77
N GLU A 95 -12.55 8.21 3.91
CA GLU A 95 -11.67 7.07 4.20
C GLU A 95 -10.22 7.43 3.89
N TRP A 96 -9.32 6.94 4.74
CA TRP A 96 -7.89 7.10 4.58
C TRP A 96 -7.24 5.73 4.61
N GLU A 97 -6.44 5.44 3.58
CA GLU A 97 -5.67 4.20 3.54
C GLU A 97 -4.32 4.41 2.88
N ILE A 98 -3.29 3.78 3.45
CA ILE A 98 -1.99 3.62 2.83
C ILE A 98 -1.55 2.16 2.87
N PHE A 99 -0.66 1.79 1.95
CA PHE A 99 0.05 0.53 2.00
C PHE A 99 1.52 0.76 2.35
N ILE A 100 2.02 -0.04 3.28
CA ILE A 100 3.45 -0.19 3.50
C ILE A 100 3.91 -1.59 3.13
N GLN A 101 5.05 -1.67 2.46
CA GLN A 101 5.68 -2.91 2.06
C GLN A 101 6.90 -3.19 2.92
N ALA A 102 7.08 -4.45 3.30
CA ALA A 102 8.28 -4.94 3.93
C ALA A 102 9.50 -4.55 3.11
N ILE A 103 10.55 -4.10 3.80
CA ILE A 103 11.88 -4.02 3.23
C ILE A 103 12.80 -4.95 4.00
N ASP A 104 13.75 -5.50 3.28
CA ASP A 104 14.91 -6.17 3.85
C ASP A 104 16.09 -5.18 3.81
N PRO A 105 16.29 -4.35 4.86
CA PRO A 105 17.27 -3.29 4.82
C PRO A 105 18.68 -3.86 4.79
N THR A 106 19.35 -3.73 3.65
CA THR A 106 20.72 -4.22 3.41
C THR A 106 21.83 -3.36 4.04
N ASP A 107 21.53 -2.43 4.95
CA ASP A 107 22.52 -1.57 5.63
C ASP A 107 22.89 -2.11 7.02
N PRO A 108 23.88 -3.03 7.12
CA PRO A 108 24.33 -3.58 8.39
C PRO A 108 24.92 -2.47 9.27
N GLY A 109 24.14 -2.04 10.26
CA GLY A 109 24.50 -1.00 11.23
C GLY A 109 23.42 0.05 11.45
N LYS A 110 22.45 0.17 10.53
CA LYS A 110 21.28 1.05 10.68
C LYS A 110 20.02 0.28 11.06
N TYR A 111 19.84 -0.91 10.49
CA TYR A 111 18.76 -1.85 10.80
C TYR A 111 19.38 -3.26 10.84
N ASP A 112 19.45 -3.89 12.02
CA ASP A 112 20.13 -5.19 12.20
C ASP A 112 19.16 -6.38 11.99
N TRP A 113 18.24 -6.26 11.03
CA TRP A 113 17.25 -7.29 10.73
C TRP A 113 17.26 -7.61 9.21
N ASP A 114 17.85 -8.75 8.88
CA ASP A 114 17.69 -9.46 7.59
C ASP A 114 17.07 -10.79 7.98
N ASP A 115 15.74 -10.79 8.09
CA ASP A 115 14.93 -11.98 8.44
C ASP A 115 14.19 -12.55 7.22
N GLY A 116 14.41 -11.95 6.04
CA GLY A 116 13.72 -12.27 4.81
C GLY A 116 12.22 -11.94 4.84
N ASP A 117 11.80 -10.92 5.59
CA ASP A 117 10.41 -10.44 5.56
C ASP A 117 9.98 -10.03 4.15
N PHE A 118 8.71 -10.27 3.85
CA PHE A 118 8.10 -9.97 2.57
C PHE A 118 6.59 -9.82 2.75
N GLY A 119 5.95 -9.08 1.84
CA GLY A 119 4.54 -8.73 1.93
C GLY A 119 4.36 -7.25 2.23
N GLY A 120 3.12 -6.84 2.43
CA GLY A 120 2.79 -5.52 2.91
C GLY A 120 1.55 -5.52 3.79
N THR A 121 1.29 -4.37 4.38
CA THR A 121 0.19 -4.17 5.32
C THR A 121 -0.52 -2.86 5.00
N LYS A 122 -1.85 -2.90 5.05
CA LYS A 122 -2.71 -1.72 4.97
C LYS A 122 -2.81 -1.05 6.33
N LEU A 123 -2.75 0.28 6.34
CA LEU A 123 -3.13 1.13 7.45
C LEU A 123 -4.41 1.85 7.05
N TRP A 124 -5.48 1.70 7.82
CA TRP A 124 -6.80 2.21 7.46
C TRP A 124 -7.47 3.00 8.59
N MET A 125 -8.17 4.06 8.19
CA MET A 125 -9.08 4.84 9.04
C MET A 125 -10.32 5.26 8.25
N GLY A 126 -11.49 5.35 8.90
CA GLY A 126 -12.76 5.73 8.27
C GLY A 126 -13.55 6.67 9.18
N GLN A 127 -14.16 7.68 8.59
CA GLN A 127 -14.82 8.76 9.32
C GLN A 127 -16.06 8.28 10.09
N LEU A 128 -16.87 7.42 9.49
CA LEU A 128 -18.17 6.99 10.00
C LEU A 128 -18.15 5.52 10.45
N TYR A 129 -17.13 5.13 11.22
CA TYR A 129 -16.97 3.74 11.64
C TYR A 129 -18.12 3.20 12.50
N GLY A 130 -18.93 4.08 13.10
CA GLY A 130 -20.19 3.73 13.74
C GLY A 130 -21.19 3.02 12.82
N ASN A 131 -21.07 3.20 11.50
CA ASN A 131 -21.85 2.48 10.50
C ASN A 131 -21.37 1.04 10.24
N HIS A 132 -20.26 0.63 10.86
CA HIS A 132 -19.77 -0.75 10.77
C HIS A 132 -20.67 -1.69 11.61
N PRO A 133 -21.10 -2.85 11.06
CA PRO A 133 -22.06 -3.74 11.74
C PRO A 133 -21.62 -4.29 13.10
N LEU A 134 -20.31 -4.33 13.39
CA LEU A 134 -19.80 -4.77 14.69
C LEU A 134 -19.96 -3.70 15.78
N ASN A 135 -20.05 -2.42 15.40
CA ASN A 135 -20.18 -1.30 16.32
C ASN A 135 -21.63 -0.83 16.39
N GLY A 136 -22.20 -0.43 15.24
CA GLY A 136 -23.59 -0.01 15.12
C GLY A 136 -23.97 1.19 16.00
N ASP A 137 -23.01 2.04 16.32
CA ASP A 137 -23.16 3.16 17.24
C ASP A 137 -22.52 4.42 16.65
N THR A 138 -23.33 5.45 16.39
CA THR A 138 -22.85 6.73 15.82
C THR A 138 -21.93 7.49 16.76
N ALA A 139 -21.88 7.08 18.03
CA ALA A 139 -20.86 7.51 18.94
C ALA A 139 -19.46 7.04 18.55
N TYR A 140 -19.22 6.33 17.43
CA TYR A 140 -17.89 6.06 16.86
C TYR A 140 -17.63 6.81 15.54
N ASN A 141 -18.44 7.82 15.22
CA ASN A 141 -18.26 8.65 14.04
C ASN A 141 -17.43 9.89 14.41
N TYR A 142 -16.41 10.20 13.62
CA TYR A 142 -15.68 11.45 13.72
C TYR A 142 -16.52 12.61 13.20
N SER A 143 -16.58 13.72 13.94
CA SER A 143 -17.07 14.98 13.37
C SER A 143 -16.15 15.43 12.23
N SER A 144 -16.60 16.36 11.39
CA SER A 144 -15.75 16.86 10.30
C SER A 144 -14.44 17.50 10.81
N ASP A 145 -14.48 18.15 11.97
CA ASP A 145 -13.29 18.78 12.59
C ASP A 145 -12.36 17.72 13.19
N ASP A 146 -12.92 16.70 13.86
CA ASP A 146 -12.11 15.60 14.43
C ASP A 146 -11.47 14.76 13.32
N TRP A 147 -12.21 14.44 12.26
CA TRP A 147 -11.69 13.76 11.08
C TRP A 147 -10.53 14.51 10.45
N ALA A 148 -10.65 15.83 10.29
CA ALA A 148 -9.56 16.65 9.76
C ALA A 148 -8.33 16.67 10.68
N ALA A 149 -8.52 16.64 12.00
CA ALA A 149 -7.44 16.55 12.97
C ALA A 149 -6.73 15.19 12.92
N GLU A 150 -7.48 14.10 12.83
CA GLU A 150 -6.93 12.74 12.72
C GLU A 150 -6.19 12.54 11.39
N LEU A 151 -6.76 12.98 10.27
CA LEU A 151 -6.06 12.99 8.99
C LEU A 151 -4.74 13.77 9.09
N ALA A 152 -4.76 14.98 9.65
CA ALA A 152 -3.55 15.77 9.82
C ALA A 152 -2.51 15.06 10.70
N ARG A 153 -2.95 14.36 11.77
CA ARG A 153 -2.06 13.56 12.61
C ARG A 153 -1.40 12.44 11.81
N LEU A 154 -2.16 11.66 11.05
CA LEU A 154 -1.62 10.54 10.28
C LEU A 154 -0.72 11.02 9.13
N GLU A 155 -1.18 11.99 8.34
CA GLU A 155 -0.43 12.50 7.19
C GLU A 155 0.86 13.21 7.59
N THR A 156 0.91 13.84 8.76
CA THR A 156 2.14 14.49 9.27
C THR A 156 3.00 13.57 10.15
N ALA A 157 2.67 12.27 10.21
CA ALA A 157 3.33 11.28 11.06
C ALA A 157 3.42 11.76 12.52
N GLY A 158 2.28 12.11 13.11
CA GLY A 158 2.16 12.64 14.47
C GLY A 158 2.83 13.99 14.68
N GLY A 159 3.00 14.78 13.62
CA GLY A 159 3.75 16.04 13.65
C GLY A 159 5.27 15.87 13.70
N THR A 160 5.79 14.67 13.43
CA THR A 160 7.26 14.46 13.31
C THR A 160 7.82 15.06 12.02
N LEU A 161 6.96 15.33 11.03
CA LEU A 161 7.31 16.01 9.81
C LEU A 161 7.38 17.54 9.98
N PRO A 162 8.29 18.23 9.25
CA PRO A 162 8.29 19.69 9.20
C PRO A 162 6.95 20.26 8.73
N ASP A 163 6.58 21.44 9.24
CA ASP A 163 5.34 22.12 8.89
C ASP A 163 5.06 22.13 7.37
N GLY A 164 3.88 21.63 7.00
CA GLY A 164 3.41 21.55 5.62
C GLY A 164 3.94 20.36 4.82
N GLN A 165 4.68 19.44 5.43
CA GLN A 165 5.04 18.16 4.82
C GLN A 165 4.09 17.05 5.26
N VAL A 166 3.80 16.16 4.32
CA VAL A 166 2.98 14.95 4.56
C VAL A 166 3.76 13.70 4.16
N LEU A 167 3.27 12.53 4.54
CA LEU A 167 3.72 11.22 4.09
C LEU A 167 3.75 11.16 2.55
N GLN A 168 4.78 10.55 2.00
CA GLN A 168 4.98 10.42 0.56
C GLN A 168 5.34 8.98 0.18
N LEU A 169 5.05 8.60 -1.06
CA LEU A 169 5.55 7.37 -1.65
C LEU A 169 7.07 7.27 -1.49
N GLY A 170 7.54 6.10 -1.09
CA GLY A 170 8.96 5.82 -0.88
C GLY A 170 9.51 6.34 0.44
N ASP A 171 8.71 6.92 1.34
CA ASP A 171 9.13 7.14 2.72
C ASP A 171 9.23 5.80 3.47
N LEU A 172 10.27 5.65 4.28
CA LEU A 172 10.40 4.56 5.23
C LEU A 172 9.80 4.99 6.56
N ILE A 173 8.82 4.23 7.06
CA ILE A 173 8.10 4.54 8.28
C ILE A 173 8.10 3.38 9.25
N GLU A 174 8.01 3.72 10.53
CA GLU A 174 7.72 2.79 11.61
C GLU A 174 6.29 3.04 12.11
N VAL A 175 5.53 1.96 12.27
CA VAL A 175 4.13 1.98 12.71
C VAL A 175 4.03 1.30 14.06
N HIS A 176 3.39 1.94 15.01
CA HIS A 176 3.03 1.35 16.30
C HIS A 176 1.52 1.28 16.41
N ALA A 177 0.97 0.11 16.69
CA ALA A 177 -0.47 -0.07 16.85
C ALA A 177 -0.77 -1.03 18.00
N ASN A 178 -1.83 -0.75 18.77
CA ASN A 178 -2.32 -1.68 19.79
C ASN A 178 -3.56 -2.45 19.34
N THR A 179 -4.00 -2.25 18.10
CA THR A 179 -5.16 -2.92 17.53
C THR A 179 -4.97 -3.14 16.04
N GLY A 180 -5.79 -4.01 15.49
CA GLY A 180 -5.83 -4.34 14.08
C GLY A 180 -7.13 -5.05 13.76
N LEU A 181 -7.45 -5.15 12.47
CA LEU A 181 -8.68 -5.76 12.01
C LEU A 181 -8.38 -6.76 10.89
N PHE A 182 -8.75 -8.01 11.11
CA PHE A 182 -8.79 -8.98 10.02
C PHE A 182 -10.10 -8.81 9.25
N TYR A 183 -10.01 -8.48 7.97
CA TYR A 183 -11.15 -8.29 7.10
C TYR A 183 -10.83 -8.81 5.69
N ASN A 184 -11.69 -9.71 5.19
CA ASN A 184 -11.64 -10.21 3.81
C ASN A 184 -10.25 -10.65 3.33
N GLY A 185 -9.59 -11.50 4.13
CA GLY A 185 -8.31 -12.11 3.76
C GLY A 185 -7.07 -11.29 4.13
N THR A 186 -7.23 -10.07 4.64
CA THR A 186 -6.11 -9.22 5.06
C THR A 186 -6.20 -8.82 6.53
N MET A 187 -5.06 -8.79 7.22
CA MET A 187 -4.93 -8.16 8.52
C MET A 187 -4.51 -6.71 8.34
N ASN A 188 -5.35 -5.75 8.72
CA ASN A 188 -5.05 -4.33 8.61
C ASN A 188 -4.54 -3.79 9.94
N VAL A 189 -3.58 -2.87 9.91
CA VAL A 189 -3.46 -1.91 11.01
C VAL A 189 -4.64 -0.97 10.86
N ASN A 190 -5.50 -0.96 11.87
CA ASN A 190 -6.78 -0.28 11.81
C ASN A 190 -6.84 0.65 13.01
N GLU A 191 -7.32 1.87 12.83
CA GLU A 191 -7.64 2.70 14.00
C GLU A 191 -8.67 1.98 14.87
N GLY A 192 -8.65 2.15 16.19
CA GLY A 192 -9.67 1.58 17.07
C GLY A 192 -11.03 2.23 16.89
N HIS A 193 -11.06 3.44 16.31
CA HIS A 193 -12.25 4.27 16.05
C HIS A 193 -13.11 4.49 17.29
N ASP A 194 -12.53 4.46 18.49
CA ASP A 194 -13.27 4.66 19.73
C ASP A 194 -13.64 6.12 19.97
N ASN A 195 -13.22 7.02 19.06
CA ASN A 195 -13.50 8.46 18.91
C ASN A 195 -13.59 9.21 20.22
N ASP A 196 -12.87 8.74 21.22
CA ASP A 196 -13.18 8.94 22.61
C ASP A 196 -12.76 10.37 23.01
N TRP A 197 -12.82 11.38 22.16
CA TRP A 197 -12.15 12.66 22.34
C TRP A 197 -13.03 13.69 23.05
N GLU A 198 -12.64 14.15 24.24
CA GLU A 198 -13.22 15.34 24.89
C GLU A 198 -12.13 16.41 25.06
N GLN A 199 -12.28 17.55 24.36
CA GLN A 199 -11.40 18.73 24.48
C GLN A 199 -9.93 18.49 24.12
N GLY A 200 -9.63 17.64 23.12
CA GLY A 200 -8.24 17.43 22.70
C GLY A 200 -7.54 16.25 23.37
N VAL A 201 -8.28 15.40 24.10
CA VAL A 201 -7.75 14.27 24.86
C VAL A 201 -8.74 13.09 24.73
N PRO A 202 -8.26 11.85 24.56
CA PRO A 202 -9.05 10.65 24.79
C PRO A 202 -9.81 10.74 26.14
N THR A 203 -11.04 10.27 26.21
CA THR A 203 -11.98 10.35 27.32
C THR A 203 -11.69 9.23 28.29
N ASP A 204 -11.04 8.16 27.83
CA ASP A 204 -10.34 7.21 28.68
C ASP A 204 -8.91 7.68 29.05
N GLY A 205 -8.41 8.73 28.37
CA GLY A 205 -7.12 9.39 28.58
C GLY A 205 -5.92 8.62 28.06
N SER A 206 -6.12 7.54 27.29
CA SER A 206 -5.09 6.58 26.92
C SER A 206 -4.50 6.82 25.54
N GLY A 207 -5.34 7.14 24.54
CA GLY A 207 -4.94 7.13 23.13
C GLY A 207 -4.49 5.74 22.69
N ASP A 208 -4.87 4.70 23.43
CA ASP A 208 -4.43 3.32 23.21
C ASP A 208 -5.05 2.74 21.93
N HIS A 209 -6.07 3.38 21.38
CA HIS A 209 -6.81 2.96 20.20
C HIS A 209 -6.28 3.56 18.89
N ASP A 210 -5.37 4.52 18.96
CA ASP A 210 -4.71 5.09 17.79
C ASP A 210 -3.49 4.26 17.40
N PHE A 211 -3.25 4.09 16.10
CA PHE A 211 -1.89 3.78 15.64
C PHE A 211 -1.09 5.06 15.43
N THR A 212 0.23 4.97 15.62
CA THR A 212 1.16 6.08 15.39
C THR A 212 2.13 5.74 14.28
N ILE A 213 2.48 6.76 13.49
CA ILE A 213 3.46 6.67 12.40
C ILE A 213 4.65 7.54 12.79
N GLU A 214 5.85 6.99 12.67
CA GLU A 214 7.11 7.70 12.81
C GLU A 214 7.89 7.63 11.50
N ILE A 215 8.37 8.77 11.03
CA ILE A 215 9.26 8.81 9.86
C ILE A 215 10.65 8.34 10.28
N VAL A 216 11.07 7.25 9.67
CA VAL A 216 12.41 6.71 9.85
C VAL A 216 13.38 7.33 8.84
N GLU A 217 12.97 7.40 7.56
CA GLU A 217 13.76 8.03 6.50
C GLU A 217 12.86 8.57 5.38
N ARG A 218 13.07 9.84 5.01
CA ARG A 218 12.35 10.47 3.89
C ARG A 218 12.94 10.06 2.55
N GLY A 219 12.08 9.78 1.59
CA GLY A 219 12.51 9.47 0.22
C GLY A 219 13.51 8.31 0.16
N TYR A 220 13.33 7.31 1.03
CA TYR A 220 14.10 6.06 1.04
C TYR A 220 14.12 5.40 -0.33
N GLY A 221 13.01 5.53 -1.07
CA GLY A 221 12.81 5.01 -2.41
C GLY A 221 11.80 3.87 -2.40
N LEU A 222 11.17 3.63 -3.55
CA LEU A 222 10.24 2.51 -3.69
C LEU A 222 11.02 1.20 -3.87
N PRO A 223 10.55 0.09 -3.30
CA PRO A 223 11.04 -1.23 -3.69
C PRO A 223 10.77 -1.46 -5.19
N GLU A 224 11.68 -2.23 -5.82
CA GLU A 224 11.45 -2.73 -7.17
C GLU A 224 10.15 -3.54 -7.18
N ALA A 225 9.34 -3.36 -8.23
CA ALA A 225 8.09 -4.10 -8.36
C ALA A 225 8.42 -5.57 -8.69
N SER A 226 7.73 -6.51 -8.03
CA SER A 226 7.85 -7.92 -8.38
C SER A 226 7.09 -8.18 -9.68
N VAL A 227 7.79 -8.61 -10.74
CA VAL A 227 7.17 -9.04 -11.98
C VAL A 227 6.51 -10.40 -11.77
N VAL A 228 5.19 -10.47 -11.95
CA VAL A 228 4.38 -11.67 -11.64
C VAL A 228 3.31 -11.92 -12.70
N GLY A 229 2.95 -13.19 -12.88
CA GLY A 229 1.83 -13.60 -13.74
C GLY A 229 0.48 -13.47 -13.02
N ILE A 230 -0.59 -13.18 -13.77
CA ILE A 230 -1.96 -13.12 -13.22
C ILE A 230 -2.40 -14.49 -12.68
N ASP A 231 -1.99 -15.59 -13.31
CA ASP A 231 -2.29 -16.95 -12.88
C ASP A 231 -1.66 -17.28 -11.51
N GLU A 232 -0.43 -16.81 -11.28
CA GLU A 232 0.26 -16.95 -10.01
C GLU A 232 -0.50 -16.22 -8.90
N ILE A 233 -0.74 -14.91 -9.05
CA ILE A 233 -1.36 -14.11 -8.00
C ILE A 233 -2.84 -14.46 -7.74
N ASN A 234 -3.54 -15.05 -8.72
CA ASN A 234 -4.90 -15.56 -8.51
C ASN A 234 -4.95 -16.90 -7.74
N THR A 235 -3.80 -17.48 -7.41
CA THR A 235 -3.72 -18.72 -6.64
C THR A 235 -3.62 -18.41 -5.15
N PHE A 236 -4.51 -19.01 -4.35
CA PHE A 236 -4.43 -18.94 -2.89
C PHE A 236 -3.42 -19.95 -2.33
N ASP A 237 -2.55 -19.48 -1.46
CA ASP A 237 -1.58 -20.29 -0.74
C ASP A 237 -1.49 -19.82 0.73
N ALA A 238 -2.12 -20.58 1.62
CA ALA A 238 -2.13 -20.29 3.06
C ALA A 238 -0.74 -20.32 3.71
N THR A 239 0.30 -20.85 3.04
CA THR A 239 1.68 -20.78 3.55
C THR A 239 2.36 -19.46 3.21
N ARG A 240 1.76 -18.64 2.34
CA ARG A 240 2.29 -17.38 1.80
C ARG A 240 3.67 -17.54 1.13
N ALA A 241 3.98 -18.76 0.69
CA ALA A 241 5.23 -19.05 -0.01
C ALA A 241 5.13 -18.73 -1.51
N THR A 242 3.91 -18.75 -2.05
CA THR A 242 3.55 -18.44 -3.44
C THR A 242 2.18 -17.76 -3.49
N GLY A 243 1.68 -17.46 -4.67
CA GLY A 243 0.29 -17.05 -4.86
C GLY A 243 0.02 -15.61 -4.42
N GLY A 244 -1.24 -15.19 -4.49
CA GLY A 244 -1.64 -13.82 -4.14
C GLY A 244 -1.36 -13.48 -2.67
N GLU A 245 -1.42 -14.48 -1.79
CA GLU A 245 -1.05 -14.34 -0.39
C GLU A 245 0.41 -13.94 -0.19
N HIS A 246 1.33 -14.40 -1.03
CA HIS A 246 2.73 -13.98 -0.94
C HIS A 246 2.88 -12.47 -1.22
N TYR A 247 2.20 -11.98 -2.26
CA TYR A 247 2.34 -10.60 -2.77
C TYR A 247 1.34 -9.60 -2.19
N GLN A 248 0.45 -10.00 -1.28
CA GLN A 248 -0.54 -9.09 -0.69
C GLN A 248 0.15 -7.89 0.00
N GLY A 249 -0.31 -6.69 -0.33
CA GLY A 249 0.25 -5.41 0.12
C GLY A 249 1.58 -5.02 -0.54
N THR A 250 2.05 -5.77 -1.54
CA THR A 250 3.31 -5.49 -2.24
C THR A 250 3.09 -4.84 -3.59
N ARG A 251 4.08 -4.07 -4.03
CA ARG A 251 4.19 -3.49 -5.35
C ARG A 251 4.55 -4.58 -6.36
N ILE A 252 3.65 -4.84 -7.30
CA ILE A 252 3.83 -5.82 -8.36
C ILE A 252 3.72 -5.18 -9.74
N GLU A 253 4.35 -5.81 -10.73
CA GLU A 253 4.26 -5.43 -12.15
C GLU A 253 3.66 -6.59 -12.94
N LEU A 254 2.61 -6.26 -13.71
CA LEU A 254 2.01 -7.15 -14.69
C LEU A 254 2.48 -6.72 -16.07
N GLU A 255 3.19 -7.60 -16.77
CA GLU A 255 3.69 -7.34 -18.11
C GLU A 255 2.65 -7.72 -19.17
N GLN A 256 2.56 -6.91 -20.23
CA GLN A 256 1.77 -7.22 -21.43
C GLN A 256 0.34 -7.63 -21.10
N VAL A 257 -0.37 -6.75 -20.40
CA VAL A 257 -1.80 -6.86 -20.14
C VAL A 257 -2.60 -5.88 -21.00
N ARG A 258 -3.91 -6.09 -21.09
CA ARG A 258 -4.84 -5.15 -21.74
C ARG A 258 -6.16 -5.09 -21.00
N PHE A 259 -6.89 -3.99 -21.14
CA PHE A 259 -8.25 -3.90 -20.64
C PHE A 259 -9.17 -4.93 -21.31
N VAL A 260 -10.01 -5.57 -20.50
CA VAL A 260 -11.11 -6.42 -20.96
C VAL A 260 -12.29 -5.54 -21.40
N GLU A 261 -12.60 -4.49 -20.63
CA GLU A 261 -13.63 -3.52 -20.96
C GLU A 261 -13.28 -2.72 -22.22
N THR A 262 -14.31 -2.35 -22.98
CA THR A 262 -14.16 -1.54 -24.19
C THR A 262 -15.24 -0.46 -24.28
N GLY A 263 -14.98 0.59 -25.08
CA GLY A 263 -15.97 1.63 -25.35
C GLY A 263 -16.42 2.35 -24.09
N GLN A 264 -17.73 2.60 -23.96
CA GLN A 264 -18.29 3.38 -22.84
C GLN A 264 -18.05 2.71 -21.47
N THR A 265 -18.03 1.38 -21.40
CA THR A 265 -17.79 0.69 -20.12
C THR A 265 -16.39 0.97 -19.57
N LEU A 266 -15.39 1.02 -20.45
CA LEU A 266 -14.03 1.41 -20.07
C LEU A 266 -13.99 2.88 -19.64
N LEU A 267 -14.64 3.77 -20.40
CA LEU A 267 -14.70 5.20 -20.05
C LEU A 267 -15.39 5.45 -18.70
N ASP A 268 -16.45 4.70 -18.40
CA ASP A 268 -17.18 4.81 -17.14
C ASP A 268 -16.39 4.27 -15.94
N GLY A 269 -15.45 3.34 -16.18
CA GLY A 269 -14.59 2.77 -15.15
C GLY A 269 -13.27 3.53 -14.97
N TRP A 270 -12.79 4.22 -16.01
CA TRP A 270 -11.63 5.11 -15.93
C TRP A 270 -12.02 6.45 -15.32
N THR A 271 -12.32 6.43 -14.03
CA THR A 271 -12.61 7.63 -13.24
C THR A 271 -12.05 7.45 -11.84
N ALA A 272 -11.57 8.55 -11.24
CA ALA A 272 -11.38 8.61 -9.80
C ALA A 272 -12.67 8.17 -9.09
N ASP A 273 -12.54 7.43 -7.99
CA ASP A 273 -13.64 6.88 -7.17
C ASP A 273 -14.66 6.01 -7.90
N SER A 274 -14.24 5.33 -8.97
CA SER A 274 -15.14 4.35 -9.55
C SER A 274 -15.30 3.17 -8.60
N GLU A 275 -16.51 2.98 -8.05
CA GLU A 275 -16.90 1.71 -7.45
C GLU A 275 -16.86 0.55 -8.48
N LYS A 276 -16.71 0.86 -9.77
CA LYS A 276 -16.56 -0.13 -10.84
C LYS A 276 -15.11 -0.52 -10.96
N LEU A 277 -14.82 -1.76 -10.57
CA LEU A 277 -13.55 -2.41 -10.91
C LEU A 277 -13.44 -2.58 -12.44
N LEU A 278 -12.34 -2.10 -13.01
CA LEU A 278 -11.92 -2.47 -14.35
C LEU A 278 -11.24 -3.84 -14.31
N HIS A 279 -11.11 -4.51 -15.45
CA HIS A 279 -10.40 -5.77 -15.55
C HIS A 279 -9.32 -5.68 -16.62
N VAL A 280 -8.18 -6.29 -16.32
CA VAL A 280 -7.16 -6.58 -17.30
C VAL A 280 -7.06 -8.08 -17.56
N GLU A 281 -6.57 -8.43 -18.74
CA GLU A 281 -6.20 -9.80 -19.08
C GLU A 281 -4.78 -9.86 -19.65
N ASP A 282 -4.08 -10.96 -19.39
CA ASP A 282 -2.78 -11.28 -19.99
C ASP A 282 -2.95 -11.98 -21.36
N ILE A 283 -1.82 -12.38 -21.98
CA ILE A 283 -1.82 -13.05 -23.28
C ILE A 283 -2.47 -14.44 -23.27
N ASP A 284 -2.50 -15.09 -22.11
CA ASP A 284 -3.07 -16.42 -21.92
C ASP A 284 -4.56 -16.36 -21.52
N GLY A 285 -5.09 -15.15 -21.30
CA GLY A 285 -6.49 -14.87 -20.99
C GLY A 285 -6.82 -14.97 -19.50
N ASN A 286 -5.81 -14.98 -18.62
CA ASN A 286 -6.04 -14.84 -17.18
C ASN A 286 -6.41 -13.39 -16.89
N SER A 287 -7.37 -13.16 -15.99
CA SER A 287 -7.87 -11.83 -15.71
C SER A 287 -7.71 -11.44 -14.23
N LEU A 288 -7.50 -10.14 -14.00
CA LEU A 288 -7.40 -9.53 -12.68
C LEU A 288 -8.23 -8.25 -12.64
N ALA A 289 -8.93 -8.03 -11.53
CA ALA A 289 -9.63 -6.78 -11.27
C ALA A 289 -8.66 -5.66 -10.88
N LEU A 290 -8.98 -4.43 -11.26
CA LEU A 290 -8.25 -3.21 -10.95
C LEU A 290 -9.15 -2.26 -10.15
N TRP A 291 -8.61 -1.72 -9.07
CA TRP A 291 -9.16 -0.59 -8.35
C TRP A 291 -8.34 0.65 -8.69
N LEU A 292 -8.96 1.64 -9.33
CA LEU A 292 -8.30 2.92 -9.62
C LEU A 292 -8.43 3.86 -8.43
N GLY A 293 -7.33 4.44 -7.99
CA GLY A 293 -7.31 5.34 -6.84
C GLY A 293 -8.07 6.65 -7.07
N HIS A 294 -8.30 7.37 -5.97
CA HIS A 294 -8.76 8.75 -5.94
C HIS A 294 -7.67 9.70 -6.44
N ASP A 295 -7.43 9.75 -7.75
CA ASP A 295 -6.42 10.63 -8.35
C ASP A 295 -6.94 11.30 -9.64
N ASP A 296 -6.69 12.60 -9.77
CA ASP A 296 -7.12 13.44 -10.89
C ASP A 296 -6.56 12.98 -12.25
N SER A 297 -5.51 12.15 -12.26
CA SER A 297 -4.99 11.54 -13.49
C SER A 297 -5.95 10.50 -14.09
N PHE A 298 -6.89 9.96 -13.30
CA PHE A 298 -8.01 9.17 -13.77
C PHE A 298 -9.18 10.05 -14.23
N ASP A 299 -8.89 11.03 -15.08
CA ASP A 299 -9.90 11.82 -15.78
C ASP A 299 -10.25 11.13 -17.11
N PRO A 300 -11.53 10.81 -17.40
CA PRO A 300 -11.98 10.25 -18.68
C PRO A 300 -11.58 11.07 -19.92
N LEU A 301 -11.21 12.35 -19.76
CA LEU A 301 -10.70 13.21 -20.82
C LEU A 301 -9.21 12.98 -21.12
N GLN A 302 -8.47 12.29 -20.24
CA GLN A 302 -7.08 11.93 -20.46
C GLN A 302 -6.94 10.70 -21.37
N THR A 303 -5.73 10.51 -21.92
CA THR A 303 -5.48 9.41 -22.84
C THR A 303 -5.28 8.12 -22.06
N MET A 304 -6.21 7.19 -22.21
CA MET A 304 -6.10 5.84 -21.66
C MET A 304 -5.09 5.01 -22.45
N PRO A 305 -4.40 4.06 -21.82
CA PRO A 305 -3.62 3.05 -22.53
C PRO A 305 -4.49 2.31 -23.54
N THR A 306 -3.95 2.08 -24.73
CA THR A 306 -4.61 1.27 -25.77
C THR A 306 -3.68 0.15 -26.20
N GLY A 307 -4.25 -1.02 -26.51
CA GLY A 307 -3.46 -2.22 -26.82
C GLY A 307 -2.87 -2.85 -25.56
N TRP A 308 -1.67 -3.42 -25.70
CA TRP A 308 -0.94 -4.06 -24.61
C TRP A 308 -0.05 -3.06 -23.88
N PHE A 309 -0.01 -3.14 -22.56
CA PHE A 309 0.77 -2.28 -21.68
C PHE A 309 1.27 -3.07 -20.48
N ASP A 310 2.30 -2.55 -19.81
CA ASP A 310 2.73 -3.02 -18.49
C ASP A 310 2.03 -2.16 -17.44
N LEU A 311 1.72 -2.77 -16.29
CA LEU A 311 0.96 -2.15 -15.22
C LEU A 311 1.63 -2.43 -13.89
N THR A 312 1.96 -1.38 -13.15
CA THR A 312 2.39 -1.50 -11.76
C THR A 312 1.24 -1.13 -10.81
N GLY A 313 1.19 -1.77 -9.65
CA GLY A 313 0.24 -1.40 -8.59
C GLY A 313 0.53 -2.17 -7.31
N VAL A 314 -0.37 -2.08 -6.33
CA VAL A 314 -0.27 -2.82 -5.06
C VAL A 314 -1.32 -3.93 -5.03
N LEU A 315 -0.91 -5.18 -4.83
CA LEU A 315 -1.85 -6.30 -4.78
C LEU A 315 -2.66 -6.27 -3.48
N ASN A 316 -3.98 -6.42 -3.59
CA ASN A 316 -4.89 -6.50 -2.46
C ASN A 316 -5.90 -7.64 -2.65
N GLN A 317 -6.70 -7.90 -1.61
CA GLN A 317 -7.67 -8.99 -1.57
C GLN A 317 -9.01 -8.51 -0.98
N SER A 318 -10.10 -9.11 -1.46
CA SER A 318 -11.48 -8.82 -1.04
C SER A 318 -12.27 -10.07 -0.61
N GLY A 319 -11.64 -11.24 -0.61
CA GLY A 319 -12.21 -12.51 -0.16
C GLY A 319 -11.27 -13.25 0.79
N LEU A 320 -11.74 -14.33 1.42
CA LEU A 320 -10.90 -15.10 2.36
C LEU A 320 -9.83 -15.92 1.63
N THR A 321 -10.15 -16.45 0.45
CA THR A 321 -9.25 -17.33 -0.31
C THR A 321 -9.23 -16.99 -1.80
N ASP A 322 -9.74 -15.82 -2.16
CA ASP A 322 -9.97 -15.36 -3.53
C ASP A 322 -10.18 -13.84 -3.55
N GLY A 323 -10.59 -13.29 -4.70
CA GLY A 323 -10.94 -11.88 -4.82
C GLY A 323 -9.73 -10.96 -4.81
N TYR A 324 -8.62 -11.38 -5.43
CA TYR A 324 -7.44 -10.54 -5.61
C TYR A 324 -7.71 -9.44 -6.64
N TYR A 325 -7.15 -8.27 -6.38
CA TYR A 325 -7.22 -7.12 -7.27
C TYR A 325 -5.99 -6.25 -7.11
N LEU A 326 -5.69 -5.45 -8.13
CA LEU A 326 -4.58 -4.51 -8.10
C LEU A 326 -5.10 -3.11 -7.81
N VAL A 327 -4.60 -2.48 -6.75
CA VAL A 327 -4.79 -1.06 -6.49
C VAL A 327 -3.79 -0.29 -7.35
N VAL A 328 -4.30 0.59 -8.21
CA VAL A 328 -3.52 1.44 -9.10
C VAL A 328 -3.74 2.88 -8.67
N ALA A 329 -2.73 3.47 -8.01
CA ALA A 329 -2.90 4.76 -7.33
C ALA A 329 -3.09 5.93 -8.30
N ASP A 330 -2.44 5.88 -9.47
CA ASP A 330 -2.48 6.94 -10.47
C ASP A 330 -2.21 6.41 -11.89
N ALA A 331 -2.52 7.21 -12.91
CA ALA A 331 -2.40 6.81 -14.31
C ALA A 331 -0.94 6.68 -14.81
N SER A 332 0.07 7.18 -14.07
CA SER A 332 1.47 7.02 -14.44
C SER A 332 1.97 5.58 -14.27
N GLN A 333 1.22 4.74 -13.56
CA GLN A 333 1.54 3.33 -13.36
C GLN A 333 1.27 2.44 -14.59
N PHE A 334 0.72 3.01 -15.66
CA PHE A 334 0.52 2.35 -16.94
C PHE A 334 1.66 2.69 -17.91
N ALA A 335 2.48 1.70 -18.24
CA ALA A 335 3.58 1.86 -19.18
C ALA A 335 3.20 1.25 -20.55
N VAL A 336 3.02 2.09 -21.57
CA VAL A 336 2.74 1.58 -22.93
C VAL A 336 3.98 0.86 -23.47
N VAL A 337 3.85 -0.44 -23.69
CA VAL A 337 4.90 -1.23 -24.36
C VAL A 337 4.91 -0.84 -25.82
N ALA A 338 5.99 -0.18 -26.25
CA ALA A 338 6.24 0.02 -27.67
C ALA A 338 6.51 -1.35 -28.31
N ILE A 339 5.47 -2.01 -28.84
CA ILE A 339 5.65 -3.22 -29.63
C ILE A 339 6.51 -2.83 -30.83
N PRO A 340 7.74 -3.35 -30.98
CA PRO A 340 8.53 -3.05 -32.17
C PRO A 340 7.75 -3.57 -33.37
N GLU A 341 7.29 -2.65 -34.23
CA GLU A 341 6.46 -3.06 -35.36
C GLU A 341 7.15 -4.19 -36.13
N PRO A 342 6.43 -5.25 -36.55
CA PRO A 342 7.00 -6.36 -37.29
C PRO A 342 7.70 -5.91 -38.59
N ALA A 343 7.37 -4.71 -39.10
CA ALA A 343 8.07 -4.06 -40.20
C ALA A 343 9.54 -3.75 -39.90
N THR A 344 9.89 -3.38 -38.66
CA THR A 344 11.26 -3.05 -38.24
C THR A 344 12.14 -4.30 -38.18
N VAL A 345 11.59 -5.42 -37.68
CA VAL A 345 12.30 -6.71 -37.65
C VAL A 345 12.48 -7.26 -39.06
N THR A 346 11.48 -7.10 -39.93
CA THR A 346 11.55 -7.54 -41.33
C THR A 346 12.56 -6.73 -42.16
N LEU A 347 12.69 -5.42 -41.90
CA LEU A 347 13.65 -4.56 -42.61
C LEU A 347 15.11 -4.86 -42.22
N VAL A 348 15.38 -5.14 -40.94
CA VAL A 348 16.72 -5.56 -40.47
C VAL A 348 17.08 -6.94 -41.01
N GLY A 349 16.12 -7.88 -41.05
CA GLY A 349 16.32 -9.19 -41.67
C GLY A 349 16.60 -9.13 -43.17
N LEU A 350 15.89 -8.26 -43.92
CA LEU A 350 16.10 -8.08 -45.36
C LEU A 350 17.41 -7.36 -45.69
N LEU A 351 17.84 -6.39 -44.88
CA LEU A 351 19.15 -5.73 -45.03
C LEU A 351 20.31 -6.68 -44.71
N GLY A 352 20.17 -7.56 -43.71
CA GLY A 352 21.16 -8.60 -43.39
C GLY A 352 21.36 -9.62 -44.53
N LEU A 353 20.28 -10.01 -45.20
CA LEU A 353 20.35 -10.93 -46.36
C LEU A 353 20.94 -10.26 -47.61
N ALA A 354 20.73 -8.95 -47.81
CA ALA A 354 21.32 -8.22 -48.93
C ALA A 354 22.86 -8.12 -48.84
N PHE A 355 23.44 -8.06 -47.63
CA PHE A 355 24.90 -8.02 -47.45
C PHE A 355 25.58 -9.39 -47.60
N CYS A 356 24.90 -10.49 -47.27
CA CYS A 356 25.44 -11.85 -47.47
C CYS A 356 25.44 -12.30 -48.95
N GLY A 357 24.66 -11.65 -49.83
CA GLY A 357 24.53 -12.02 -51.24
C GLY A 357 25.61 -11.49 -52.20
N MET A 358 26.41 -10.49 -51.81
CA MET A 358 27.33 -9.79 -52.73
C MET A 358 28.79 -10.32 -52.76
N GLY A 359 29.07 -11.44 -52.09
CA GLY A 359 30.43 -11.94 -51.83
C GLY A 359 31.01 -13.01 -52.76
N ARG A 360 30.50 -13.25 -53.99
CA ARG A 360 31.13 -14.23 -54.92
C ARG A 360 31.16 -13.77 -56.38
N LYS A 361 32.07 -12.85 -56.72
CA LYS A 361 32.56 -12.67 -58.10
C LYS A 361 33.85 -13.48 -58.34
N SER A 362 33.65 -14.66 -58.92
CA SER A 362 34.49 -15.37 -59.89
C SER A 362 35.91 -14.80 -60.16
N ARG A 363 36.96 -15.45 -59.64
CA ARG A 363 38.31 -15.41 -60.23
C ARG A 363 38.43 -16.48 -61.33
N ARG A 364 38.34 -16.07 -62.60
CA ARG A 364 38.82 -16.88 -63.73
C ARG A 364 40.34 -16.86 -63.75
N ARG A 365 40.97 -18.02 -63.61
CA ARG A 365 42.43 -18.21 -63.69
C ARG A 365 42.80 -18.54 -65.14
N ALA A 366 43.65 -17.71 -65.73
CA ALA A 366 44.16 -17.87 -67.08
C ALA A 366 45.12 -19.07 -67.20
N THR A 367 44.95 -19.86 -68.25
CA THR A 367 45.83 -20.93 -68.71
C THR A 367 47.02 -20.34 -69.48
N LEU A 368 48.23 -20.59 -69.00
CA LEU A 368 49.50 -20.37 -69.73
C LEU A 368 49.95 -21.69 -70.35
N ARG A 369 50.15 -21.72 -71.68
CA ARG A 369 50.88 -22.77 -72.41
C ARG A 369 52.33 -22.31 -72.65
N PRO A 370 53.33 -23.20 -72.58
CA PRO A 370 54.73 -22.85 -72.83
C PRO A 370 55.11 -23.01 -74.31
N ALA A 371 56.15 -22.29 -74.71
CA ALA A 371 56.87 -22.50 -75.96
C ALA A 371 58.20 -23.23 -75.70
N ASN A 372 58.46 -24.23 -76.54
CA ASN A 372 59.75 -24.74 -77.04
C ASN A 372 60.86 -25.13 -76.04
N HIS A 373 61.16 -26.43 -75.97
CA HIS A 373 62.27 -27.04 -76.71
C HIS A 373 62.04 -28.54 -76.91
#